data_AF-W4JUE4-F1
#
_entry.id   AF-W4JUE4-F1
#
_cell.length_a   1.000
_cell.length_b   1.000
_cell.length_c   1.000
_cell.angle_alpha   90.00
_cell.angle_beta   90.00
_cell.angle_gamma   90.00
#
_symmetry.space_group_name_H-M   'P 1'
#
loop_
_entity.id
_entity.type
_entity.pdbx_description
1 polymer ?
#
loop_
_entity_poly.entity_id
_entity_poly.type
_entity_poly.pdbx_seq_one_letter_code
_entity_poly.pdbx_strand_id
1 'polypeptide(L)'
;MPEIIAPDIRDDDLSAYVNEYEHDAEGKTIPTAAQGWRMTARCALARQQRWVEETKQYPPMEHLPAQYDAAITRTSVILCFGLGVTYDQLLRFVNKHNIRAPSAPDQPITRPVVAFFMIAKHLATKVRGLRLFYRRPRSLQYDMVLALYSNHSFRKYQYRPESEKRIIEIMKEELEIDSTPMWYWDMDRDTLF
;
A
#
# COMPACT_ATOMS: atom_id res chain seq x y z
N MET A 1 19.94 8.57 29.70
CA MET A 1 19.34 8.88 28.39
C MET A 1 18.40 10.06 28.60
N PRO A 2 18.48 11.13 27.82
CA PRO A 2 17.55 12.23 27.99
C PRO A 2 16.18 11.80 27.45
N GLU A 3 15.16 11.89 28.30
CA GLU A 3 13.75 11.80 27.89
C GLU A 3 13.46 12.91 26.90
N ILE A 4 13.08 12.52 25.68
CA ILE A 4 12.49 13.44 24.71
C ILE A 4 11.07 13.69 25.21
N ILE A 5 10.91 14.75 26.00
CA ILE A 5 9.60 15.28 26.36
C ILE A 5 8.97 15.74 25.04
N ALA A 6 8.01 14.95 24.53
CA ALA A 6 7.19 15.38 23.41
C ALA A 6 6.54 16.71 23.81
N PRO A 7 6.68 17.79 23.03
CA PRO A 7 6.02 19.04 23.36
C PRO A 7 4.51 18.80 23.45
N ASP A 8 3.89 19.35 24.50
CA ASP A 8 2.43 19.45 24.64
C ASP A 8 1.93 20.36 23.51
N ILE A 9 1.70 19.76 22.34
CA ILE A 9 1.15 20.45 21.18
C ILE A 9 -0.34 20.57 21.45
N ARG A 10 -0.70 21.68 22.13
CA ARG A 10 -2.06 22.16 22.22
C ARG A 10 -2.57 22.41 20.80
N ASP A 11 -3.77 21.91 20.56
CA ASP A 11 -4.49 21.88 19.29
C ASP A 11 -4.54 23.29 18.64
N ASP A 12 -3.68 23.54 17.65
CA ASP A 12 -3.67 24.73 16.79
C ASP A 12 -3.19 24.29 15.40
N ASP A 13 -4.14 24.09 14.48
CA ASP A 13 -3.97 23.81 13.04
C ASP A 13 -2.54 23.48 12.57
N LEU A 14 -2.19 22.18 12.60
CA LEU A 14 -0.87 21.72 12.19
C LEU A 14 -0.61 21.84 10.68
N SER A 15 -1.59 22.28 9.88
CA SER A 15 -1.45 22.40 8.41
C SER A 15 -0.32 23.34 8.00
N ALA A 16 0.02 24.33 8.84
CA ALA A 16 1.14 25.24 8.61
C ALA A 16 2.52 24.55 8.60
N TYR A 17 2.64 23.37 9.22
CA TYR A 17 3.92 22.70 9.42
C TYR A 17 4.19 21.54 8.44
N VAL A 18 3.31 21.29 7.45
CA VAL A 18 3.43 20.14 6.52
C VAL A 18 4.71 20.11 5.67
N ASN A 19 5.46 21.21 5.63
CA ASN A 19 6.73 21.36 4.92
C ASN A 19 7.86 21.88 5.85
N GLU A 20 7.76 21.68 7.16
CA GLU A 20 8.80 22.07 8.12
C GLU A 20 9.89 21.00 8.21
N TYR A 21 11.15 21.41 8.11
CA TYR A 21 12.32 20.52 8.12
C TYR A 21 13.33 20.96 9.17
N GLU A 22 14.18 20.04 9.63
CA GLU A 22 15.30 20.36 10.52
C GLU A 22 16.42 21.05 9.72
N HIS A 23 17.08 22.02 10.34
CA HIS A 23 18.21 22.76 9.79
C HIS A 23 19.46 22.56 10.67
N ASP A 24 20.64 22.55 10.04
CA ASP A 24 21.93 22.56 10.74
C ASP A 24 22.25 23.96 11.31
N ALA A 25 23.43 24.09 11.93
CA ALA A 25 23.87 25.34 12.56
C ALA A 25 24.02 26.50 11.56
N GLU A 26 24.22 26.17 10.28
CA GLU A 26 24.36 27.08 9.15
C GLU A 26 23.00 27.40 8.49
N GLY A 27 21.89 26.84 9.00
CA GLY A 27 20.54 27.06 8.49
C GLY A 27 20.19 26.22 7.26
N LYS A 28 20.98 25.21 6.91
CA LYS A 28 20.73 24.32 5.77
C LYS A 28 19.94 23.08 6.20
N THR A 29 19.00 22.65 5.35
CA THR A 29 18.16 21.48 5.63
C THR A 29 18.98 20.21 5.77
N ILE A 30 18.73 19.45 6.83
CA ILE A 30 19.45 18.22 7.13
C ILE A 30 18.91 17.08 6.24
N PRO A 31 19.75 16.39 5.44
CA PRO A 31 19.30 15.27 4.61
C PRO A 31 19.03 14.01 5.46
N THR A 32 18.16 13.14 4.98
CA THR A 32 17.97 11.77 5.47
C THR A 32 18.73 10.76 4.60
N ALA A 33 19.00 9.58 5.16
CA ALA A 33 19.61 8.47 4.41
C ALA A 33 18.72 7.94 3.27
N ALA A 34 17.40 8.16 3.34
CA ALA A 34 16.44 7.75 2.34
C ALA A 34 15.97 8.98 1.54
N GLN A 35 16.83 9.49 0.64
CA GLN A 35 16.54 10.54 -0.36
C GLN A 35 15.44 11.53 0.06
N GLY A 36 15.77 12.48 0.96
CA GLY A 36 14.84 13.50 1.44
C GLY A 36 15.42 14.35 2.56
N TRP A 37 14.64 15.29 3.09
CA TRP A 37 15.02 16.15 4.20
C TRP A 37 14.42 15.65 5.52
N ARG A 38 15.17 15.77 6.61
CA ARG A 38 14.74 15.39 7.94
C ARG A 38 13.60 16.31 8.37
N MET A 39 12.44 15.73 8.64
CA MET A 39 11.26 16.46 9.08
C MET A 39 11.35 16.76 10.57
N THR A 40 10.80 17.90 10.99
CA THR A 40 10.55 18.14 12.42
C THR A 40 9.45 17.20 12.93
N ALA A 41 9.38 17.02 14.26
CA ALA A 41 8.29 16.25 14.88
C ALA A 41 6.90 16.81 14.53
N ARG A 42 6.76 18.14 14.46
CA ARG A 42 5.51 18.81 14.06
C ARG A 42 5.14 18.53 12.61
N CYS A 43 6.11 18.58 11.69
CA CYS A 43 5.88 18.23 10.29
C CYS A 43 5.41 16.77 10.13
N ALA A 44 6.04 15.84 10.86
CA ALA A 44 5.63 14.44 10.85
C ALA A 44 4.18 14.26 11.31
N LEU A 45 3.80 14.90 12.43
CA LEU A 45 2.42 14.89 12.94
C LEU A 45 1.44 15.57 11.99
N ALA A 46 1.78 16.73 11.44
CA ALA A 46 0.98 17.47 10.46
C ALA A 46 0.69 16.63 9.21
N ARG A 47 1.71 15.95 8.67
CA ARG A 47 1.56 15.05 7.53
C ARG A 47 0.72 13.83 7.86
N GLN A 48 0.89 13.26 9.05
CA GLN A 48 0.07 12.14 9.51
C GLN A 48 -1.41 12.54 9.65
N GLN A 49 -1.71 13.67 10.28
CA GLN A 49 -3.08 14.19 10.39
C GLN A 49 -3.69 14.46 9.02
N ARG A 50 -2.95 15.15 8.14
CA ARG A 50 -3.38 15.38 6.76
C ARG A 50 -3.66 14.07 6.02
N TRP A 51 -2.78 13.09 6.14
CA TRP A 51 -2.97 11.77 5.55
C TRP A 51 -4.25 11.10 6.04
N VAL A 52 -4.53 11.16 7.35
CA VAL A 52 -5.75 10.62 7.95
C VAL A 52 -6.99 11.33 7.41
N GLU A 53 -7.03 12.66 7.44
CA GLU A 53 -8.20 13.43 7.00
C GLU A 53 -8.48 13.27 5.51
N GLU A 54 -7.45 13.33 4.68
CA GLU A 54 -7.65 13.10 3.25
C GLU A 54 -8.12 11.67 2.99
N THR A 55 -7.59 10.66 3.70
CA THR A 55 -7.92 9.24 3.44
C THR A 55 -9.35 8.90 3.79
N LYS A 56 -9.96 9.57 4.76
CA LYS A 56 -11.39 9.42 5.10
C LYS A 56 -12.32 9.71 3.91
N GLN A 57 -11.89 10.51 2.94
CA GLN A 57 -12.68 10.84 1.74
C GLN A 57 -12.73 9.70 0.70
N TYR A 58 -11.93 8.65 0.90
CA TYR A 58 -11.70 7.59 -0.08
C TYR A 58 -11.89 6.21 0.56
N PRO A 59 -13.09 5.89 1.08
CA PRO A 59 -13.34 4.60 1.70
C PRO A 59 -13.22 3.46 0.67
N PRO A 60 -12.78 2.26 1.10
CA PRO A 60 -12.86 1.08 0.27
C PRO A 60 -14.32 0.68 0.02
N MET A 61 -14.60 0.02 -1.10
CA MET A 61 -15.97 -0.27 -1.56
C MET A 61 -16.13 -1.75 -1.91
N GLU A 62 -17.24 -2.37 -1.53
CA GLU A 62 -17.52 -3.77 -1.90
C GLU A 62 -17.81 -3.92 -3.41
N HIS A 63 -18.42 -2.90 -4.01
CA HIS A 63 -18.80 -2.89 -5.41
C HIS A 63 -18.20 -1.69 -6.14
N LEU A 64 -17.84 -1.87 -7.41
CA LEU A 64 -17.37 -0.79 -8.26
C LEU A 64 -18.55 0.12 -8.66
N PRO A 65 -18.56 1.41 -8.27
CA PRO A 65 -19.60 2.34 -8.71
C PRO A 65 -19.53 2.58 -10.22
N ALA A 66 -20.69 2.71 -10.87
CA ALA A 66 -20.79 2.88 -12.33
C ALA A 66 -20.02 4.10 -12.87
N GLN A 67 -19.96 5.20 -12.11
CA GLN A 67 -19.17 6.39 -12.52
C GLN A 67 -17.67 6.12 -12.61
N TYR A 68 -17.17 5.04 -12.01
CA TYR A 68 -15.77 4.65 -12.04
C TYR A 68 -15.50 3.40 -12.87
N ASP A 69 -16.53 2.77 -13.44
CA ASP A 69 -16.33 1.71 -14.43
C ASP A 69 -15.79 2.32 -15.73
N ALA A 70 -14.50 2.13 -15.96
CA ALA A 70 -13.78 2.67 -17.10
C ALA A 70 -14.27 2.12 -18.45
N ALA A 71 -15.04 1.03 -18.44
CA ALA A 71 -15.56 0.43 -19.64
C ALA A 71 -16.92 1.00 -20.08
N ILE A 72 -17.54 1.84 -19.24
CA ILE A 72 -18.76 2.59 -19.57
C ILE A 72 -18.57 4.12 -19.41
N THR A 73 -17.65 4.54 -18.54
CA THR A 73 -17.40 5.96 -18.22
C THR A 73 -15.95 6.32 -18.52
N ARG A 74 -15.71 7.48 -19.15
CA ARG A 74 -14.36 8.03 -19.29
C ARG A 74 -13.90 8.60 -17.95
N THR A 75 -13.16 7.81 -17.19
CA THR A 75 -12.60 8.20 -15.90
C THR A 75 -11.08 8.15 -15.91
N SER A 76 -10.41 9.10 -15.24
CA SER A 76 -8.97 9.04 -14.94
C SER A 76 -8.71 8.44 -13.55
N VAL A 77 -9.76 8.15 -12.78
CA VAL A 77 -9.64 7.51 -11.48
C VAL A 77 -9.20 6.07 -11.66
N ILE A 78 -8.25 5.65 -10.84
CA ILE A 78 -7.80 4.26 -10.75
C ILE A 78 -8.28 3.68 -9.43
N LEU A 79 -9.08 2.63 -9.53
CA LEU A 79 -9.50 1.78 -8.42
C LEU A 79 -8.92 0.39 -8.67
N CYS A 80 -8.48 -0.28 -7.61
CA CYS A 80 -7.97 -1.64 -7.68
C CYS A 80 -8.81 -2.58 -6.81
N PHE A 81 -9.08 -3.78 -7.31
CA PHE A 81 -9.79 -4.81 -6.59
C PHE A 81 -8.83 -5.89 -6.11
N GLY A 82 -8.90 -6.23 -4.83
CA GLY A 82 -8.07 -7.28 -4.25
C GLY A 82 -8.09 -7.28 -2.73
N LEU A 83 -7.10 -7.94 -2.13
CA LEU A 83 -6.97 -8.06 -0.68
C LEU A 83 -6.02 -7.00 -0.15
N GLY A 84 -6.51 -6.17 0.78
CA GLY A 84 -5.68 -5.27 1.56
C GLY A 84 -4.77 -6.06 2.50
N VAL A 85 -3.49 -5.67 2.55
CA VAL A 85 -2.45 -6.28 3.37
C VAL A 85 -1.49 -5.24 3.93
N THR A 86 -0.95 -5.54 5.10
CA THR A 86 0.12 -4.77 5.76
C THR A 86 1.49 -5.28 5.33
N TYR A 87 2.52 -4.45 5.46
CA TYR A 87 3.89 -4.88 5.21
C TYR A 87 4.32 -6.01 6.14
N ASP A 88 3.90 -5.99 7.40
CA ASP A 88 4.21 -7.06 8.34
C ASP A 88 3.62 -8.40 7.91
N GLN A 89 2.40 -8.42 7.35
CA GLN A 89 1.82 -9.65 6.79
C GLN A 89 2.66 -10.21 5.63
N LEU A 90 3.15 -9.35 4.72
CA LEU A 90 4.02 -9.77 3.63
C LEU A 90 5.34 -10.33 4.14
N LEU A 91 5.96 -9.64 5.11
CA LEU A 91 7.24 -10.04 5.69
C LEU A 91 7.11 -11.36 6.48
N ARG A 92 6.02 -11.54 7.23
CA ARG A 92 5.72 -12.81 7.88
C ARG A 92 5.57 -13.95 6.88
N PHE A 93 4.86 -13.73 5.78
CA PHE A 93 4.71 -14.73 4.73
C PHE A 93 6.07 -15.17 4.15
N VAL A 94 6.89 -14.22 3.68
CA VAL A 94 8.18 -14.57 3.06
C VAL A 94 9.11 -15.28 4.04
N ASN A 95 9.09 -14.90 5.31
CA ASN A 95 9.87 -15.56 6.35
C ASN A 95 9.37 -16.98 6.64
N LYS A 96 8.05 -17.17 6.81
CA LYS A 96 7.42 -18.48 7.06
C LYS A 96 7.74 -19.49 5.95
N HIS A 97 7.73 -19.03 4.70
CA HIS A 97 8.00 -19.88 3.54
C HIS A 97 9.49 -19.92 3.14
N ASN A 98 10.39 -19.33 3.95
CA ASN A 98 11.82 -19.21 3.69
C ASN A 98 12.13 -18.69 2.26
N ILE A 99 11.34 -17.74 1.79
CA ILE A 99 11.48 -17.17 0.46
C ILE A 99 12.62 -16.14 0.47
N ARG A 100 13.57 -16.32 -0.45
CA ARG A 100 14.77 -15.48 -0.55
C ARG A 100 14.80 -14.69 -1.85
N ALA A 101 15.30 -13.46 -1.78
CA ALA A 101 15.50 -12.65 -2.97
C ALA A 101 16.64 -13.25 -3.83
N PRO A 102 16.47 -13.42 -5.15
CA PRO A 102 17.51 -13.99 -6.01
C PRO A 102 18.83 -13.20 -5.98
N SER A 103 18.76 -11.88 -5.80
CA SER A 103 19.93 -11.00 -5.78
C SER A 103 20.70 -11.02 -4.46
N ALA A 104 20.11 -11.54 -3.39
CA ALA A 104 20.70 -11.58 -2.05
C ALA A 104 20.12 -12.77 -1.26
N PRO A 105 20.47 -14.01 -1.63
CA PRO A 105 19.83 -15.21 -1.09
C PRO A 105 20.06 -15.38 0.41
N ASP A 106 21.18 -14.89 0.93
CA ASP A 106 21.58 -15.01 2.34
C ASP A 106 20.96 -13.93 3.24
N GLN A 107 20.28 -12.93 2.66
CA GLN A 107 19.68 -11.83 3.40
C GLN A 107 18.16 -12.02 3.54
N PRO A 108 17.57 -11.60 4.68
CA PRO A 108 16.13 -11.53 4.80
C PRO A 108 15.56 -10.47 3.85
N ILE A 109 14.39 -10.74 3.28
CA ILE A 109 13.66 -9.73 2.51
C ILE A 109 13.11 -8.71 3.50
N THR A 110 13.50 -7.44 3.36
CA THR A 110 13.01 -6.33 4.19
C THR A 110 12.20 -5.30 3.41
N ARG A 111 12.28 -5.34 2.07
CA ARG A 111 11.60 -4.38 1.19
C ARG A 111 10.23 -4.91 0.76
N PRO A 112 9.12 -4.22 1.05
CA PRO A 112 7.77 -4.71 0.72
C PRO A 112 7.55 -5.00 -0.77
N VAL A 113 8.08 -4.17 -1.65
CA VAL A 113 7.99 -4.40 -3.11
C VAL A 113 8.67 -5.70 -3.54
N VAL A 114 9.81 -6.04 -2.94
CA VAL A 114 10.50 -7.31 -3.20
C VAL A 114 9.69 -8.47 -2.62
N ALA A 115 9.16 -8.31 -1.40
CA ALA A 115 8.27 -9.30 -0.78
C ALA A 115 7.05 -9.58 -1.66
N PHE A 116 6.39 -8.54 -2.18
CA PHE A 116 5.27 -8.66 -3.11
C PHE A 116 5.63 -9.52 -4.33
N PHE A 117 6.72 -9.21 -5.04
CA PHE A 117 7.08 -9.95 -6.25
C PHE A 117 7.34 -11.43 -5.95
N MET A 118 7.97 -11.70 -4.82
CA MET A 118 8.26 -13.06 -4.38
C MET A 118 6.99 -13.83 -3.96
N ILE A 119 6.06 -13.16 -3.28
CA ILE A 119 4.73 -13.68 -2.94
C ILE A 119 3.93 -13.97 -4.21
N ALA A 120 3.87 -13.02 -5.14
CA ALA A 120 3.14 -13.17 -6.40
C ALA A 120 3.68 -14.36 -7.21
N LYS A 121 5.02 -14.51 -7.28
CA LYS A 121 5.65 -15.67 -7.92
C LYS A 121 5.28 -16.97 -7.21
N HIS A 122 5.31 -17.00 -5.88
CA HIS A 122 4.93 -18.18 -5.09
C HIS A 122 3.47 -18.58 -5.34
N LEU A 123 2.53 -17.64 -5.25
CA LEU A 123 1.11 -17.90 -5.48
C LEU A 123 0.82 -18.32 -6.92
N ALA A 124 1.55 -17.79 -7.91
CA ALA A 124 1.42 -18.21 -9.30
C ALA A 124 1.83 -19.68 -9.54
N THR A 125 2.62 -20.30 -8.65
CA THR A 125 2.88 -21.75 -8.70
C THR A 125 1.70 -22.59 -8.21
N LYS A 126 0.83 -22.01 -7.37
CA LYS A 126 -0.35 -22.67 -6.78
C LYS A 126 -1.59 -22.46 -7.63
N VAL A 127 -1.70 -21.30 -8.28
CA VAL A 127 -2.82 -20.93 -9.13
C VAL A 127 -2.33 -20.64 -10.54
N ARG A 128 -2.60 -21.57 -11.47
CA ARG A 128 -2.21 -21.41 -12.88
C ARG A 128 -2.90 -20.18 -13.48
N GLY A 129 -2.10 -19.29 -14.06
CA GLY A 129 -2.59 -18.07 -14.71
C GLY A 129 -2.97 -16.95 -13.74
N LEU A 130 -2.62 -17.07 -12.46
CA LEU A 130 -2.75 -15.97 -11.50
C LEU A 130 -1.82 -14.82 -11.91
N ARG A 131 -2.39 -13.63 -12.02
CA ARG A 131 -1.66 -12.38 -12.18
C ARG A 131 -2.05 -11.44 -11.06
N LEU A 132 -1.07 -11.08 -10.24
CA LEU A 132 -1.23 -10.08 -9.18
C LEU A 132 -0.53 -8.79 -9.57
N PHE A 133 -1.11 -7.68 -9.14
CA PHE A 133 -0.60 -6.33 -9.36
C PHE A 133 -0.28 -5.69 -8.02
N TYR A 134 0.89 -5.06 -7.94
CA TYR A 134 1.29 -4.24 -6.81
C TYR A 134 0.53 -2.92 -6.88
N ARG A 135 -0.24 -2.58 -5.85
CA ARG A 135 -1.02 -1.34 -5.78
C ARG A 135 -0.95 -0.76 -4.38
N ARG A 136 -0.83 0.57 -4.29
CA ARG A 136 -0.80 1.30 -3.02
C ARG A 136 -2.18 1.89 -2.74
N PRO A 137 -2.96 1.31 -1.82
CA PRO A 137 -4.29 1.81 -1.52
C PRO A 137 -4.21 3.11 -0.75
N ARG A 138 -5.18 3.98 -0.97
CA ARG A 138 -5.51 5.03 -0.03
C ARG A 138 -6.25 4.43 1.16
N SER A 139 -5.49 3.92 2.13
CA SER A 139 -6.02 3.23 3.32
C SER A 139 -5.19 3.54 4.56
N LEU A 140 -5.87 3.60 5.71
CA LEU A 140 -5.22 3.67 7.02
C LEU A 140 -4.92 2.30 7.62
N GLN A 141 -5.54 1.24 7.07
CA GLN A 141 -5.44 -0.13 7.62
C GLN A 141 -4.46 -0.99 6.85
N TYR A 142 -4.24 -0.69 5.58
CA TYR A 142 -3.46 -1.52 4.67
C TYR A 142 -2.41 -0.69 3.95
N ASP A 143 -1.19 -1.22 3.88
CA ASP A 143 -0.08 -0.58 3.19
C ASP A 143 -0.10 -0.88 1.68
N MET A 144 -0.75 -1.97 1.30
CA MET A 144 -0.74 -2.49 -0.06
C MET A 144 -2.04 -3.26 -0.38
N VAL A 145 -2.37 -3.39 -1.65
CA VAL A 145 -3.37 -4.33 -2.16
C VAL A 145 -2.69 -5.36 -3.04
N LEU A 146 -2.92 -6.64 -2.76
CA LEU A 146 -2.67 -7.72 -3.72
C LEU A 146 -3.78 -7.70 -4.76
N ALA A 147 -3.64 -6.85 -5.77
CA ALA A 147 -4.73 -6.56 -6.69
C ALA A 147 -4.83 -7.62 -7.80
N LEU A 148 -6.05 -8.05 -8.12
CA LEU A 148 -6.35 -8.92 -9.26
C LEU A 148 -6.48 -8.12 -10.54
N TYR A 149 -7.02 -6.90 -10.45
CA TYR A 149 -7.23 -5.99 -11.57
C TYR A 149 -7.55 -4.58 -11.08
N SER A 150 -7.52 -3.61 -12.00
CA SER A 150 -8.09 -2.27 -11.82
C SER A 150 -9.44 -2.12 -12.52
N ASN A 151 -10.15 -1.03 -12.26
CA ASN A 151 -11.36 -0.66 -13.00
C ASN A 151 -11.12 -0.51 -14.51
N HIS A 152 -9.88 -0.20 -14.92
CA HIS A 152 -9.46 -0.12 -16.33
C HIS A 152 -9.14 -1.48 -16.96
N SER A 153 -8.70 -2.44 -16.15
CA SER A 153 -8.31 -3.77 -16.64
C SER A 153 -9.31 -4.87 -16.31
N PHE A 154 -10.36 -4.54 -15.55
CA PHE A 154 -11.37 -5.46 -15.03
C PHE A 154 -11.94 -6.37 -16.11
N ARG A 155 -12.49 -5.82 -17.20
CA ARG A 155 -13.08 -6.63 -18.28
C ARG A 155 -12.10 -7.60 -18.97
N LYS A 156 -10.79 -7.32 -18.89
CA LYS A 156 -9.76 -8.15 -19.53
C LYS A 156 -9.27 -9.27 -18.61
N TYR A 157 -9.14 -8.99 -17.32
CA TYR A 157 -8.50 -9.89 -16.36
C TYR A 157 -9.45 -10.49 -15.33
N GLN A 158 -10.73 -10.10 -15.32
CA GLN A 158 -11.72 -10.67 -14.42
C GLN A 158 -11.79 -12.20 -14.62
N TYR A 159 -11.67 -12.92 -13.52
CA TYR A 159 -11.85 -14.37 -13.49
C TYR A 159 -13.34 -14.70 -13.43
N ARG A 160 -13.70 -15.94 -13.79
CA ARG A 160 -15.06 -16.43 -13.50
C ARG A 160 -15.32 -16.38 -11.99
N PRO A 161 -16.54 -16.06 -11.52
CA PRO A 161 -16.82 -15.87 -10.09
C PRO A 161 -16.31 -17.00 -9.19
N GLU A 162 -16.46 -18.25 -9.62
CA GLU A 162 -16.01 -19.43 -8.85
C GLU A 162 -14.48 -19.51 -8.78
N SER A 163 -13.80 -19.21 -9.89
CA SER A 163 -12.34 -19.14 -9.93
C SER A 163 -11.80 -18.00 -9.10
N GLU A 164 -12.44 -16.82 -9.17
CA GLU A 164 -12.05 -15.64 -8.39
C GLU A 164 -12.17 -15.91 -6.89
N LYS A 165 -13.31 -16.48 -6.47
CA LYS A 165 -13.54 -16.88 -5.08
C LYS A 165 -12.45 -17.84 -4.59
N ARG A 166 -12.13 -18.86 -5.38
CA ARG A 166 -11.08 -19.83 -5.04
C ARG A 166 -9.69 -19.19 -4.97
N ILE A 167 -9.38 -18.25 -5.87
CA ILE A 167 -8.12 -17.50 -5.84
C ILE A 167 -8.01 -16.70 -4.54
N ILE A 168 -9.08 -15.99 -4.18
CA ILE A 168 -9.14 -15.19 -2.96
C ILE A 168 -8.98 -16.08 -1.72
N GLU A 169 -9.65 -17.24 -1.66
CA GLU A 169 -9.53 -18.20 -0.57
C GLU A 169 -8.08 -18.69 -0.42
N ILE A 170 -7.44 -19.11 -1.51
CA ILE A 170 -6.02 -19.51 -1.50
C ILE A 170 -5.14 -18.36 -1.00
N MET A 171 -5.36 -17.14 -1.48
CA MET A 171 -4.58 -15.98 -1.02
C MET A 171 -4.77 -15.73 0.48
N LYS A 172 -6.01 -15.81 1.00
CA LYS A 172 -6.29 -15.64 2.42
C LYS A 172 -5.60 -16.70 3.28
N GLU A 173 -5.69 -17.97 2.88
CA GLU A 173 -5.07 -19.09 3.59
C GLU A 173 -3.54 -18.97 3.60
N GLU A 174 -2.96 -18.66 2.46
CA GLU A 174 -1.50 -18.55 2.31
C GLU A 174 -0.94 -17.38 3.13
N LEU A 175 -1.57 -16.21 3.04
CA LEU A 175 -1.12 -15.00 3.74
C LEU A 175 -1.60 -14.91 5.19
N GLU A 176 -2.42 -15.86 5.66
CA GLU A 176 -3.04 -15.85 6.99
C GLU A 176 -3.77 -14.53 7.26
N ILE A 177 -4.59 -14.10 6.30
CA ILE A 177 -5.36 -12.85 6.37
C ILE A 177 -6.86 -13.14 6.30
N ASP A 178 -7.63 -12.35 7.03
CA ASP A 178 -9.09 -12.39 7.04
C ASP A 178 -9.72 -11.29 6.17
N SER A 179 -8.92 -10.33 5.67
CA SER A 179 -9.39 -9.14 4.96
C SER A 179 -10.35 -9.48 3.82
N THR A 180 -11.46 -8.74 3.71
CA THR A 180 -12.43 -8.93 2.63
C THR A 180 -11.89 -8.29 1.34
N PRO A 181 -12.04 -8.94 0.17
CA PRO A 181 -11.66 -8.33 -1.09
C PRO A 181 -12.55 -7.10 -1.37
N MET A 182 -11.93 -5.95 -1.59
CA MET A 182 -12.62 -4.66 -1.77
C MET A 182 -11.99 -3.90 -2.93
N TRP A 183 -12.70 -2.89 -3.42
CA TRP A 183 -12.19 -1.85 -4.30
C TRP A 183 -11.52 -0.75 -3.48
N TYR A 184 -10.26 -0.48 -3.77
CA TYR A 184 -9.46 0.56 -3.12
C TYR A 184 -9.07 1.65 -4.12
N TRP A 185 -9.04 2.88 -3.63
CA TRP A 185 -8.48 4.03 -4.35
C TRP A 185 -6.98 3.85 -4.49
N ASP A 186 -6.48 3.86 -5.72
CA ASP A 186 -5.04 3.75 -5.98
C ASP A 186 -4.37 5.12 -5.75
N MET A 187 -3.28 5.14 -4.99
CA MET A 187 -2.44 6.32 -4.80
C MET A 187 -1.48 6.55 -5.97
N ASP A 188 -1.18 5.51 -6.74
CA ASP A 188 -0.24 5.58 -7.84
C ASP A 188 -0.90 6.23 -9.05
N ARG A 189 -0.80 7.57 -9.14
CA ARG A 189 -1.37 8.35 -10.24
C ARG A 189 -0.74 8.10 -11.61
N ASP A 190 0.39 7.39 -11.71
CA ASP A 190 1.21 7.38 -12.94
C ASP A 190 1.81 6.03 -13.37
N THR A 191 1.43 4.89 -12.77
CA THR A 191 2.00 3.60 -13.21
C THR A 191 0.98 2.72 -13.95
N LEU A 192 0.82 3.06 -15.22
CA LEU A 192 0.48 2.11 -16.29
C LEU A 192 1.65 1.11 -16.42
N PHE A 193 1.62 0.03 -15.65
CA PHE A 193 2.43 -1.17 -15.91
C PHE A 193 1.51 -2.39 -16.04
#